data_AF-A0A2U2DBA2-F1
#
_entry.id   AF-A0A2U2DBA2-F1
#
_cell.length_a   1.000
_cell.length_b   1.000
_cell.length_c   1.000
_cell.angle_alpha   90.00
_cell.angle_beta   90.00
_cell.angle_gamma   90.00
#
_symmetry.space_group_name_H-M   'P 1'
#
loop_
_entity.id
_entity.type
_entity.pdbx_description
1 polymer ?
#
loop_
_entity_poly.entity_id
_entity_poly.type
_entity_poly.pdbx_seq_one_letter_code
_entity_poly.pdbx_strand_id
1 'polypeptide(L)'
;MNTAAQIAIKFDPSYGVISDGVGSIVRKPLDKAIEQFLAEPALQTAYDSLTKQLRASDLRFLVTIDDLDRLEKSEVKTVMQMVKTVGQLPNVTYLLAYDRTIISRALDEENSYGPKFSEKIVQLEVELPKPTRGSLLKALDSEIDFLTSSSEDSTRWAYLIRDGIHRWISSPRDVVRLSNAVKLSWPAIKGEIDPLDLLIIEGLRLFEAHAFDWIKKNRDFLFSQGQYLIHSDNLRSAIVSSLNDRLNPETKIQTMRILSLLFPQSGKWFEGMEPHNPEHIADVSRRRGIGCQAGYDTFFGLYPSKDEISKATIESICSDLDNFEFIAQTLNSFVGKTNSQDELMIIKFLDELRYRYQGIEPARPTQAMLEALFDIGDTILMTDEDHGLFTLSGRAQLSFIITNILKLWGKDSAGEHLIKAFLKIGSPAICSDIYVSRGREFGTFRSGNVDPPIISKPDFEKLGEVLLDIIQDQEASNKLLDAPVYYDILRSWEHLDDWHAPKLWLETKVYLCFEHFIKAAKGLVIYSIGTKTRSYSMQSKPDPNLYDLSKLVKACNLHLSSATMSSEEKSLVEAVHEGCINFQKEKKNSG
;
A
#
# COMPACT_ATOMS: atom_id res chain seq x y z
N MET A 1 -40.19 -48.20 -7.86
CA MET A 1 -38.74 -47.88 -7.93
C MET A 1 -38.33 -47.91 -9.39
N ASN A 2 -37.74 -46.81 -9.85
CA ASN A 2 -37.62 -46.44 -11.26
C ASN A 2 -36.68 -47.40 -12.01
N THR A 3 -37.09 -47.94 -13.17
CA THR A 3 -36.29 -48.88 -13.99
C THR A 3 -34.94 -48.28 -14.39
N ALA A 4 -34.87 -46.95 -14.53
CA ALA A 4 -33.64 -46.19 -14.71
C ALA A 4 -32.66 -46.32 -13.52
N ALA A 5 -33.17 -46.43 -12.29
CA ALA A 5 -32.35 -46.61 -11.09
C ALA A 5 -31.75 -48.02 -10.98
N GLN A 6 -32.42 -49.05 -11.50
CA GLN A 6 -31.85 -50.42 -11.55
C GLN A 6 -30.71 -50.56 -12.56
N ILE A 7 -30.74 -49.79 -13.65
CA ILE A 7 -29.65 -49.74 -14.63
C ILE A 7 -28.46 -48.93 -14.08
N ALA A 8 -28.74 -47.83 -13.36
CA ALA A 8 -27.71 -46.99 -12.74
C ALA A 8 -26.99 -47.64 -11.55
N ILE A 9 -27.71 -48.38 -10.69
CA ILE A 9 -27.13 -49.02 -9.48
C ILE A 9 -26.23 -50.23 -9.81
N LYS A 10 -26.35 -50.84 -10.99
CA LYS A 10 -25.48 -51.95 -11.44
C LYS A 10 -24.23 -51.49 -12.21
N PHE A 11 -24.08 -50.19 -12.45
CA PHE A 11 -22.95 -49.58 -13.16
C PHE A 11 -21.93 -48.93 -12.19
N ASP A 12 -21.61 -49.61 -11.07
CA ASP A 12 -20.49 -49.23 -10.19
C ASP A 12 -19.23 -50.04 -10.58
N PRO A 13 -18.21 -49.42 -11.22
CA PRO A 13 -17.00 -50.12 -11.66
C PRO A 13 -16.00 -50.40 -10.53
N SER A 14 -16.28 -49.97 -9.29
CA SER A 14 -15.34 -50.05 -8.16
C SER A 14 -15.14 -51.48 -7.64
N TYR A 15 -16.06 -52.40 -7.92
CA TYR A 15 -15.97 -53.79 -7.47
C TYR A 15 -15.35 -54.68 -8.53
N GLY A 16 -14.01 -54.63 -8.61
CA GLY A 16 -13.21 -55.64 -9.30
C GLY A 16 -13.45 -57.02 -8.69
N VAL A 17 -13.85 -57.99 -9.53
CA VAL A 17 -13.91 -59.40 -9.15
C VAL A 17 -12.47 -59.90 -8.99
N ILE A 18 -12.04 -60.08 -7.75
CA ILE A 18 -10.85 -60.88 -7.41
C ILE A 18 -11.24 -62.35 -7.62
N SER A 19 -10.61 -63.00 -8.60
CA SER A 19 -10.59 -64.46 -8.69
C SER A 19 -9.15 -64.94 -8.54
N ASP A 20 -8.91 -65.72 -7.48
CA ASP A 20 -7.66 -66.45 -7.25
C ASP A 20 -7.29 -67.30 -8.47
N GLY A 21 -6.03 -67.20 -8.92
CA GLY A 21 -5.45 -68.15 -9.87
C GLY A 21 -4.43 -67.54 -10.84
N VAL A 22 -3.17 -67.94 -10.68
CA VAL A 22 -2.05 -67.66 -11.59
C VAL A 22 -2.31 -68.25 -12.98
N GLY A 23 -2.28 -67.43 -14.04
CA GLY A 23 -2.25 -67.90 -15.43
C GLY A 23 -2.70 -66.85 -16.46
N SER A 24 -1.78 -66.47 -17.35
CA SER A 24 -1.96 -65.75 -18.62
C SER A 24 -3.21 -64.87 -18.81
N ILE A 25 -3.01 -63.55 -18.91
CA ILE A 25 -4.04 -62.57 -19.29
C ILE A 25 -4.44 -62.82 -20.75
N VAL A 26 -5.47 -63.65 -20.97
CA VAL A 26 -6.21 -63.70 -22.23
C VAL A 26 -7.21 -62.55 -22.20
N ARG A 27 -6.93 -61.48 -22.96
CA ARG A 27 -7.91 -60.44 -23.28
C ARG A 27 -9.07 -61.08 -24.04
N LYS A 28 -10.13 -61.54 -23.35
CA LYS A 28 -11.42 -61.75 -24.00
C LYS A 28 -11.85 -60.41 -24.61
N PRO A 29 -12.40 -60.38 -25.84
CA PRO A 29 -12.90 -59.14 -26.41
C PRO A 29 -14.02 -58.65 -25.49
N LEU A 30 -13.81 -57.50 -24.87
CA LEU A 30 -14.74 -56.85 -23.93
C LEU A 30 -16.14 -56.67 -24.57
N ASP A 31 -16.20 -56.55 -25.90
CA ASP A 31 -17.42 -56.55 -26.70
C ASP A 31 -18.29 -57.80 -26.44
N LYS A 32 -17.70 -58.99 -26.31
CA LYS A 32 -18.44 -60.23 -25.97
C LYS A 32 -18.95 -60.25 -24.54
N ALA A 33 -18.28 -59.58 -23.61
CA ALA A 33 -18.71 -59.50 -22.21
C ALA A 33 -19.91 -58.56 -22.05
N ILE A 34 -19.92 -57.44 -22.80
CA ILE A 34 -21.06 -56.52 -22.85
C ILE A 34 -22.24 -57.16 -23.61
N GLU A 35 -21.99 -57.86 -24.72
CA GLU A 35 -23.02 -58.64 -25.41
C GLU A 35 -23.62 -59.73 -24.53
N GLN A 36 -22.81 -60.45 -23.72
CA GLN A 36 -23.31 -61.43 -22.75
C GLN A 36 -24.10 -60.78 -21.60
N PHE A 37 -23.70 -59.59 -21.15
CA PHE A 37 -24.41 -58.83 -20.13
C PHE A 37 -25.77 -58.30 -20.63
N LEU A 38 -25.81 -57.77 -21.86
CA LEU A 38 -27.06 -57.36 -22.52
C LEU A 38 -27.97 -58.55 -22.86
N ALA A 39 -27.38 -59.72 -23.12
CA ALA A 39 -28.10 -60.98 -23.31
C ALA A 39 -28.68 -61.56 -22.01
N GLU A 40 -28.44 -60.95 -20.83
CA GLU A 40 -29.21 -61.30 -19.64
C GLU A 40 -30.70 -60.96 -19.87
N PRO A 41 -31.62 -61.94 -19.72
CA PRO A 41 -33.03 -61.76 -20.11
C PRO A 41 -33.71 -60.55 -19.48
N ALA A 42 -33.28 -60.16 -18.27
CA ALA A 42 -33.82 -59.00 -17.55
C ALA A 42 -33.41 -57.66 -18.17
N LEU A 43 -32.18 -57.54 -18.67
CA LEU A 43 -31.65 -56.31 -19.28
C LEU A 43 -32.22 -56.08 -20.67
N GLN A 44 -32.34 -57.14 -21.48
CA GLN A 44 -32.99 -57.07 -22.78
C GLN A 44 -34.46 -56.63 -22.65
N THR A 45 -35.19 -57.20 -21.68
CA THR A 45 -36.59 -56.83 -21.41
C THR A 45 -36.71 -55.37 -20.96
N ALA A 46 -35.78 -54.88 -20.14
CA ALA A 46 -35.74 -53.48 -19.71
C ALA A 46 -35.44 -52.54 -20.88
N TYR A 47 -34.47 -52.88 -21.74
CA TYR A 47 -34.12 -52.11 -22.93
C TYR A 47 -35.28 -52.03 -23.94
N ASP A 48 -35.95 -53.15 -24.20
CA ASP A 48 -37.11 -53.20 -25.11
C ASP A 48 -38.31 -52.42 -24.56
N SER A 49 -38.55 -52.52 -23.25
CA SER A 49 -39.58 -51.72 -22.57
C SER A 49 -39.28 -50.22 -22.68
N LEU A 50 -38.03 -49.82 -22.40
CA LEU A 50 -37.59 -48.42 -22.50
C LEU A 50 -37.72 -47.92 -23.95
N THR A 51 -37.29 -48.71 -24.92
CA THR A 51 -37.41 -48.40 -26.36
C THR A 51 -38.86 -48.18 -26.77
N LYS A 52 -39.79 -49.03 -26.32
CA LYS A 52 -41.23 -48.87 -26.60
C LYS A 52 -41.78 -47.60 -25.97
N GLN A 53 -41.43 -47.32 -24.71
CA GLN A 53 -41.85 -46.10 -24.02
C GLN A 53 -41.31 -44.84 -24.71
N LEU A 54 -40.04 -44.85 -25.11
CA LEU A 54 -39.41 -43.74 -25.81
C LEU A 54 -40.01 -43.49 -27.20
N ARG A 55 -40.40 -44.54 -27.95
CA ARG A 55 -41.12 -44.39 -29.24
C ARG A 55 -42.55 -43.89 -29.07
N ALA A 56 -43.24 -44.34 -28.02
CA ALA A 56 -44.60 -43.92 -27.72
C ALA A 56 -44.65 -42.52 -27.09
N SER A 57 -43.50 -42.01 -26.64
CA SER A 57 -43.34 -40.66 -26.11
C SER A 57 -43.13 -39.66 -27.24
N ASP A 58 -43.86 -38.55 -27.19
CA ASP A 58 -43.64 -37.39 -28.07
C ASP A 58 -42.44 -36.51 -27.63
N LEU A 59 -41.78 -36.88 -26.52
CA LEU A 59 -40.63 -36.15 -25.99
C LEU A 59 -39.30 -36.63 -26.60
N ARG A 60 -38.39 -35.68 -26.82
CA ARG A 60 -37.00 -35.92 -27.22
C ARG A 60 -36.06 -35.67 -26.03
N PHE A 61 -35.09 -36.56 -25.85
CA PHE A 61 -34.14 -36.52 -24.74
C PHE A 61 -32.74 -36.17 -25.25
N LEU A 62 -32.08 -35.23 -24.59
CA LEU A 62 -30.66 -34.92 -24.78
C LEU A 62 -29.88 -35.41 -23.56
N VAL A 63 -28.94 -36.33 -23.77
CA VAL A 63 -28.03 -36.85 -22.74
C VAL A 63 -26.66 -36.23 -22.96
N THR A 64 -26.23 -35.37 -22.04
CA THR A 64 -24.91 -34.73 -22.09
C THR A 64 -23.93 -35.51 -21.22
N ILE A 65 -22.76 -35.84 -21.78
CA ILE A 65 -21.66 -36.49 -21.04
C ILE A 65 -20.43 -35.59 -21.17
N ASP A 66 -19.92 -35.10 -20.04
CA ASP A 66 -18.80 -34.17 -19.93
C ASP A 66 -17.63 -34.80 -19.15
N ASP A 67 -16.45 -34.17 -19.16
CA ASP A 67 -15.24 -34.59 -18.44
C ASP A 67 -14.75 -36.02 -18.79
N LEU A 68 -15.08 -36.53 -19.99
CA LEU A 68 -14.64 -37.85 -20.45
C LEU A 68 -13.11 -37.99 -20.48
N ASP A 69 -12.40 -36.89 -20.72
CA ASP A 69 -10.96 -36.80 -20.76
C ASP A 69 -10.29 -36.87 -19.37
N ARG A 70 -11.05 -36.83 -18.27
CA ARG A 70 -10.54 -37.03 -16.91
C ARG A 70 -10.59 -38.48 -16.44
N LEU A 71 -11.29 -39.34 -17.18
CA LEU A 71 -11.42 -40.76 -16.85
C LEU A 71 -10.14 -41.52 -17.20
N GLU A 72 -9.89 -42.62 -16.48
CA GLU A 72 -8.81 -43.55 -16.82
C GLU A 72 -9.07 -44.20 -18.18
N LYS A 73 -8.02 -44.61 -18.90
CA LYS A 73 -8.16 -45.16 -20.28
C LYS A 73 -9.19 -46.29 -20.38
N SER A 74 -9.23 -47.18 -19.39
CA SER A 74 -10.20 -48.28 -19.32
C SER A 74 -11.64 -47.81 -19.13
N GLU A 75 -11.85 -46.75 -18.35
CA GLU A 75 -13.15 -46.16 -18.08
C GLU A 75 -13.66 -45.42 -19.33
N VAL A 76 -12.80 -44.63 -19.99
CA VAL A 76 -13.12 -43.99 -21.30
C VAL A 76 -13.61 -45.03 -22.30
N LYS A 77 -12.89 -46.15 -22.44
CA LYS A 77 -13.27 -47.23 -23.36
C LYS A 77 -14.64 -47.82 -23.02
N THR A 78 -14.88 -48.03 -21.73
CA THR A 78 -16.14 -48.59 -21.24
C THR A 78 -17.31 -47.63 -21.50
N VAL A 79 -17.16 -46.34 -21.19
CA VAL A 79 -18.19 -45.32 -21.44
C VAL A 79 -18.47 -45.16 -22.94
N MET A 80 -17.43 -45.11 -23.76
CA MET A 80 -17.59 -44.99 -25.21
C MET A 80 -18.26 -46.22 -25.82
N GLN A 81 -17.93 -47.43 -25.35
CA GLN A 81 -18.63 -48.65 -25.73
C GLN A 81 -20.09 -48.66 -25.27
N MET A 82 -20.40 -48.16 -24.07
CA MET A 82 -21.80 -48.00 -23.63
C MET A 82 -22.57 -47.05 -24.53
N VAL A 83 -22.00 -45.89 -24.87
CA VAL A 83 -22.65 -44.95 -25.80
C VAL A 83 -22.89 -45.60 -27.15
N LYS A 84 -21.95 -46.41 -27.66
CA LYS A 84 -22.12 -47.16 -28.90
C LYS A 84 -23.25 -48.19 -28.83
N THR A 85 -23.32 -48.98 -27.75
CA THR A 85 -24.19 -50.16 -27.65
C THR A 85 -25.57 -49.84 -27.11
N VAL A 86 -25.66 -48.93 -26.13
CA VAL A 86 -26.91 -48.51 -25.47
C VAL A 86 -27.44 -47.20 -26.07
N GLY A 87 -26.63 -46.44 -26.79
CA GLY A 87 -27.02 -45.13 -27.33
C GLY A 87 -27.92 -45.16 -28.56
N GLN A 88 -28.32 -46.33 -29.07
CA GLN A 88 -29.27 -46.45 -30.19
C GLN A 88 -30.74 -46.45 -29.72
N LEU A 89 -31.07 -45.58 -28.75
CA LEU A 89 -32.43 -45.43 -28.26
C LEU A 89 -33.21 -44.42 -29.15
N PRO A 90 -34.48 -44.70 -29.45
CA PRO A 90 -35.32 -43.78 -30.22
C PRO A 90 -35.59 -42.51 -29.41
N ASN A 91 -35.65 -41.37 -30.09
CA ASN A 91 -35.88 -40.06 -29.47
C ASN A 91 -34.81 -39.63 -28.44
N VAL A 92 -33.63 -40.24 -28.43
CA VAL A 92 -32.49 -39.84 -27.57
C VAL A 92 -31.32 -39.37 -28.42
N THR A 93 -30.71 -38.24 -28.05
CA THR A 93 -29.48 -37.72 -28.63
C THR A 93 -28.42 -37.62 -27.55
N TYR A 94 -27.20 -38.05 -27.85
CA TYR A 94 -26.06 -37.98 -26.94
C TYR A 94 -25.12 -36.86 -27.39
N LEU A 95 -24.78 -35.95 -26.48
CA LEU A 95 -23.79 -34.89 -26.68
C LEU A 95 -22.59 -35.21 -25.78
N LEU A 96 -21.44 -35.48 -26.41
CA LEU A 96 -20.20 -35.81 -25.72
C LEU A 96 -19.26 -34.61 -25.78
N ALA A 97 -18.78 -34.13 -24.63
CA ALA A 97 -17.73 -33.13 -24.53
C ALA A 97 -16.43 -33.81 -24.07
N TYR A 98 -15.36 -33.65 -24.86
CA TYR A 98 -14.08 -34.33 -24.61
C TYR A 98 -12.90 -33.66 -25.33
N ASP A 99 -11.69 -33.87 -24.81
CA ASP A 99 -10.45 -33.57 -25.54
C ASP A 99 -10.14 -34.68 -26.55
N ARG A 100 -10.17 -34.34 -27.84
CA ARG A 100 -9.96 -35.29 -28.94
C ARG A 100 -8.62 -36.03 -28.85
N THR A 101 -7.56 -35.37 -28.40
CA THR A 101 -6.23 -35.97 -28.29
C THR A 101 -6.18 -37.00 -27.17
N ILE A 102 -6.77 -36.70 -26.01
CA ILE A 102 -6.83 -37.61 -24.86
C ILE A 102 -7.66 -38.84 -25.22
N ILE A 103 -8.85 -38.63 -25.78
CA ILE A 103 -9.76 -39.71 -26.19
C ILE A 103 -9.12 -40.61 -27.27
N SER A 104 -8.47 -40.02 -28.29
CA SER A 104 -7.78 -40.83 -29.30
C SER A 104 -6.68 -41.72 -28.70
N ARG A 105 -5.90 -41.22 -27.72
CA ARG A 105 -4.87 -42.02 -27.03
C ARG A 105 -5.42 -43.09 -26.09
N ALA A 106 -6.65 -42.91 -25.61
CA ALA A 106 -7.32 -43.89 -24.75
C ALA A 106 -7.95 -45.04 -25.56
N LEU A 107 -8.40 -44.75 -26.78
CA LEU A 107 -9.20 -45.66 -27.59
C LEU A 107 -8.43 -46.32 -28.74
N ASP A 108 -7.42 -45.65 -29.30
CA ASP A 108 -6.63 -46.17 -30.41
C ASP A 108 -5.35 -46.85 -29.87
N GLU A 109 -5.12 -48.12 -30.22
CA GLU A 109 -3.84 -48.80 -29.97
C GLU A 109 -2.78 -48.25 -30.94
N GLU A 110 -1.51 -48.13 -30.51
CA GLU A 110 -0.41 -47.45 -31.23
C GLU A 110 -0.13 -47.91 -32.68
N ASN A 111 -0.81 -48.96 -33.19
CA ASN A 111 -0.58 -49.55 -34.51
C ASN A 111 -1.85 -49.84 -35.34
N SER A 112 -2.99 -49.18 -35.11
CA SER A 112 -4.19 -49.44 -35.92
C SER A 112 -4.21 -48.67 -37.25
N TYR A 113 -4.02 -49.38 -38.37
CA TYR A 113 -4.32 -48.86 -39.72
C TYR A 113 -5.84 -49.00 -40.01
N GLY A 114 -6.61 -47.96 -39.72
CA GLY A 114 -8.06 -47.89 -39.98
C GLY A 114 -8.72 -46.63 -39.39
N PRO A 115 -10.03 -46.39 -39.63
CA PRO A 115 -10.77 -45.28 -39.03
C PRO A 115 -10.69 -45.36 -37.50
N LYS A 116 -10.36 -44.24 -36.87
CA LYS A 116 -10.12 -44.15 -35.41
C LYS A 116 -11.37 -44.56 -34.65
N PHE A 117 -11.22 -45.13 -33.46
CA PHE A 117 -12.35 -45.72 -32.73
C PHE A 117 -13.46 -44.69 -32.41
N SER A 118 -13.10 -43.42 -32.22
CA SER A 118 -14.05 -42.31 -32.05
C SER A 118 -14.94 -42.06 -33.27
N GLU A 119 -14.40 -42.23 -34.49
CA GLU A 119 -15.13 -42.05 -35.77
C GLU A 119 -16.23 -43.11 -35.98
N LYS A 120 -16.17 -44.22 -35.21
CA LYS A 120 -17.17 -45.30 -35.26
C LYS A 120 -18.35 -45.10 -34.30
N ILE A 121 -18.25 -44.15 -33.38
CA ILE A 121 -19.21 -43.95 -32.28
C ILE A 121 -19.86 -42.57 -32.39
N VAL A 122 -19.07 -41.55 -32.70
CA VAL A 122 -19.55 -40.16 -32.83
C VAL A 122 -20.00 -39.91 -34.27
N GLN A 123 -21.29 -39.65 -34.46
CA GLN A 123 -21.90 -39.44 -35.78
C GLN A 123 -21.53 -38.08 -36.39
N LEU A 124 -21.39 -37.06 -35.54
CA LEU A 124 -20.99 -35.72 -35.92
C LEU A 124 -20.05 -35.18 -34.85
N GLU A 125 -18.80 -34.89 -35.23
CA GLU A 125 -17.83 -34.22 -34.38
C GLU A 125 -17.84 -32.72 -34.71
N VAL A 126 -18.05 -31.88 -33.69
CA VAL A 126 -18.00 -30.42 -33.83
C VAL A 126 -16.79 -29.92 -33.05
N GLU A 127 -15.77 -29.44 -33.78
CA GLU A 127 -14.61 -28.83 -33.16
C GLU A 127 -14.94 -27.39 -32.74
N LEU A 128 -14.75 -27.07 -31.46
CA LEU A 128 -14.95 -25.73 -30.95
C LEU A 128 -13.79 -24.83 -31.40
N PRO A 129 -14.06 -23.70 -32.09
CA PRO A 129 -13.00 -22.80 -32.51
C PRO A 129 -12.33 -22.16 -31.29
N LYS A 130 -11.01 -21.99 -31.36
CA LYS A 130 -10.28 -21.26 -30.32
C LYS A 130 -10.74 -19.81 -30.30
N PRO A 131 -11.15 -19.26 -29.14
CA PRO A 131 -11.54 -17.86 -29.05
C PRO A 131 -10.34 -16.98 -29.41
N THR A 132 -10.62 -15.88 -30.11
CA THR A 132 -9.57 -14.90 -30.38
C THR A 132 -9.15 -14.21 -29.09
N ARG A 133 -7.89 -13.78 -29.00
CA ARG A 133 -7.40 -13.02 -27.85
C ARG A 133 -8.23 -11.76 -27.61
N GLY A 134 -8.60 -11.04 -28.68
CA GLY A 134 -9.46 -9.85 -28.59
C GLY A 134 -10.83 -10.15 -28.00
N SER A 135 -11.44 -11.30 -28.31
CA SER A 135 -12.70 -11.73 -27.71
C SER A 135 -12.54 -12.03 -26.21
N LEU A 136 -11.44 -12.68 -25.81
CA LEU A 136 -11.17 -12.98 -24.41
C LEU A 136 -10.92 -11.71 -23.59
N LEU A 137 -10.15 -10.76 -24.12
CA LEU A 137 -9.87 -9.49 -23.45
C LEU A 137 -11.15 -8.66 -23.31
N LYS A 138 -11.98 -8.57 -24.36
CA LYS A 138 -13.30 -7.92 -24.26
C LYS A 138 -14.22 -8.58 -23.24
N ALA A 139 -14.20 -9.91 -23.15
CA ALA A 139 -14.95 -10.62 -22.12
C ALA A 139 -14.42 -10.28 -20.71
N LEU A 140 -13.10 -10.26 -20.52
CA LEU A 140 -12.51 -9.83 -19.26
C LEU A 140 -12.91 -8.39 -18.92
N ASP A 141 -12.75 -7.44 -19.84
CA ASP A 141 -13.12 -6.03 -19.66
C ASP A 141 -14.57 -5.92 -19.16
N SER A 142 -15.50 -6.65 -19.78
CA SER A 142 -16.91 -6.63 -19.35
C SER A 142 -17.13 -7.20 -17.94
N GLU A 143 -16.31 -8.15 -17.51
CA GLU A 143 -16.42 -8.76 -16.19
C GLU A 143 -15.80 -7.90 -15.08
N ILE A 144 -14.88 -6.98 -15.42
CA ILE A 144 -14.12 -6.15 -14.48
C ILE A 144 -14.36 -4.64 -14.62
N ASP A 145 -15.34 -4.22 -15.44
CA ASP A 145 -15.69 -2.81 -15.69
C ASP A 145 -15.91 -2.00 -14.39
N PHE A 146 -16.44 -2.64 -13.36
CA PHE A 146 -16.63 -2.04 -12.03
C PHE A 146 -15.32 -1.59 -11.34
N LEU A 147 -14.15 -2.06 -11.79
CA LEU A 147 -12.82 -1.65 -11.33
C LEU A 147 -12.17 -0.63 -12.25
N THR A 148 -12.31 -0.82 -13.56
CA THR A 148 -11.52 -0.12 -14.58
C THR A 148 -12.26 1.09 -15.18
N SER A 149 -13.54 1.28 -14.88
CA SER A 149 -14.35 2.39 -15.39
C SER A 149 -13.77 3.79 -15.11
N SER A 150 -12.94 3.94 -14.09
CA SER A 150 -12.25 5.19 -13.75
C SER A 150 -10.74 5.17 -14.05
N SER A 151 -10.22 4.16 -14.75
CA SER A 151 -8.79 4.05 -15.02
C SER A 151 -8.37 4.94 -16.19
N GLU A 152 -7.30 5.70 -16.01
CA GLU A 152 -6.70 6.49 -17.09
C GLU A 152 -5.84 5.62 -18.01
N ASP A 153 -5.91 5.90 -19.31
CA ASP A 153 -5.02 5.34 -20.33
C ASP A 153 -3.60 5.89 -20.14
N SER A 154 -2.87 5.29 -19.21
CA SER A 154 -1.49 5.64 -18.89
C SER A 154 -0.48 4.69 -19.52
N THR A 155 0.74 5.17 -19.74
CA THR A 155 1.88 4.35 -20.16
C THR A 155 2.10 3.17 -19.20
N ARG A 156 1.93 3.41 -17.88
CA ARG A 156 1.97 2.38 -16.83
C ARG A 156 0.98 1.26 -17.11
N TRP A 157 -0.27 1.63 -17.38
CA TRP A 157 -1.34 0.69 -17.66
C TRP A 157 -1.07 -0.12 -18.92
N ALA A 158 -0.59 0.51 -19.99
CA ALA A 158 -0.22 -0.18 -21.23
C ALA A 158 0.85 -1.27 -21.00
N TYR A 159 1.85 -1.01 -20.15
CA TYR A 159 2.84 -2.02 -19.77
C TYR A 159 2.25 -3.14 -18.93
N LEU A 160 1.42 -2.84 -17.93
CA LEU A 160 0.76 -3.85 -17.09
C LEU A 160 -0.17 -4.77 -17.90
N ILE A 161 -0.90 -4.20 -18.87
CA ILE A 161 -1.71 -4.97 -19.82
C ILE A 161 -0.84 -5.86 -20.70
N ARG A 162 0.14 -5.28 -21.38
CA ARG A 162 0.98 -6.01 -22.35
C ARG A 162 1.79 -7.11 -21.69
N ASP A 163 2.44 -6.77 -20.57
CA ASP A 163 3.35 -7.66 -19.87
C ASP A 163 2.63 -8.52 -18.84
N GLY A 164 1.36 -8.28 -18.50
CA GLY A 164 0.58 -9.13 -17.59
C GLY A 164 -0.63 -9.73 -18.28
N ILE A 165 -1.75 -9.01 -18.27
CA ILE A 165 -3.09 -9.49 -18.68
C ILE A 165 -3.06 -10.18 -20.05
N HIS A 166 -2.43 -9.55 -21.04
CA HIS A 166 -2.31 -10.12 -22.38
C HIS A 166 -1.69 -11.52 -22.35
N ARG A 167 -0.64 -11.75 -21.55
CA ARG A 167 0.05 -13.04 -21.46
C ARG A 167 -0.76 -14.08 -20.68
N TRP A 168 -1.45 -13.65 -19.63
CA TRP A 168 -2.17 -14.55 -18.73
C TRP A 168 -3.49 -15.05 -19.31
N ILE A 169 -4.19 -14.20 -20.06
CA ILE A 169 -5.52 -14.53 -20.59
C ILE A 169 -5.39 -15.28 -21.92
N SER A 170 -5.46 -16.60 -21.84
CA SER A 170 -5.33 -17.51 -22.98
C SER A 170 -6.61 -18.31 -23.28
N SER A 171 -7.51 -18.40 -22.30
CA SER A 171 -8.75 -19.17 -22.37
C SER A 171 -9.91 -18.48 -21.65
N PRO A 172 -11.18 -18.85 -21.93
CA PRO A 172 -12.32 -18.36 -21.16
C PRO A 172 -12.23 -18.68 -19.67
N ARG A 173 -11.57 -19.79 -19.31
CA ARG A 173 -11.34 -20.17 -17.92
C ARG A 173 -10.44 -19.16 -17.20
N ASP A 174 -9.44 -18.61 -17.88
CA ASP A 174 -8.55 -17.59 -17.30
C ASP A 174 -9.31 -16.30 -17.01
N VAL A 175 -10.22 -15.90 -17.91
CA VAL A 175 -11.13 -14.75 -17.73
C VAL A 175 -11.98 -14.94 -16.47
N VAL A 176 -12.63 -16.10 -16.33
CA VAL A 176 -13.47 -16.41 -15.17
C VAL A 176 -12.65 -16.45 -13.88
N ARG A 177 -11.44 -17.04 -13.91
CA ARG A 177 -10.57 -17.13 -12.73
C ARG A 177 -10.14 -15.76 -12.22
N LEU A 178 -9.63 -14.89 -13.12
CA LEU A 178 -9.16 -13.57 -12.73
C LEU A 178 -10.32 -12.67 -12.27
N SER A 179 -11.41 -12.63 -13.03
CA SER A 179 -12.59 -11.83 -12.66
C SER A 179 -13.18 -12.26 -11.31
N ASN A 180 -13.33 -13.57 -11.05
CA ASN A 180 -13.82 -14.05 -9.77
C ASN A 180 -12.88 -13.75 -8.60
N ALA A 181 -11.57 -13.84 -8.82
CA ALA A 181 -10.59 -13.49 -7.79
C ALA A 181 -10.74 -12.04 -7.35
N VAL A 182 -10.89 -11.11 -8.31
CA VAL A 182 -11.05 -9.69 -7.96
C VAL A 182 -12.44 -9.38 -7.41
N LYS A 183 -13.51 -9.98 -7.96
CA LYS A 183 -14.87 -9.82 -7.42
C LYS A 183 -14.99 -10.25 -5.96
N LEU A 184 -14.17 -11.21 -5.53
CA LEU A 184 -14.11 -11.65 -4.14
C LEU A 184 -13.40 -10.64 -3.24
N SER A 185 -12.25 -10.11 -3.65
CA SER A 185 -11.43 -9.21 -2.81
C SER A 185 -11.95 -7.77 -2.80
N TRP A 186 -12.42 -7.25 -3.94
CA TRP A 186 -12.77 -5.85 -4.12
C TRP A 186 -13.75 -5.26 -3.09
N PRO A 187 -14.89 -5.91 -2.75
CA PRO A 187 -15.89 -5.29 -1.87
C PRO A 187 -15.35 -4.88 -0.49
N ALA A 188 -14.36 -5.63 0.04
CA ALA A 188 -13.81 -5.39 1.37
C ALA A 188 -12.75 -4.27 1.40
N ILE A 189 -12.08 -4.02 0.28
CA ILE A 189 -10.92 -3.12 0.20
C ILE A 189 -11.12 -1.96 -0.78
N LYS A 190 -12.32 -1.84 -1.35
CA LYS A 190 -12.69 -0.76 -2.28
C LYS A 190 -12.41 0.60 -1.64
N GLY A 191 -11.68 1.43 -2.38
CA GLY A 191 -11.25 2.76 -1.91
C GLY A 191 -9.96 2.73 -1.10
N GLU A 192 -9.49 1.57 -0.63
CA GLU A 192 -8.27 1.43 0.18
C GLU A 192 -7.15 0.71 -0.56
N ILE A 193 -7.34 0.45 -1.85
CA ILE A 193 -6.31 0.01 -2.80
C ILE A 193 -6.61 0.53 -4.21
N ASP A 194 -5.55 0.81 -4.96
CA ASP A 194 -5.63 1.08 -6.40
C ASP A 194 -6.25 -0.12 -7.16
N PRO A 195 -7.31 0.09 -7.96
CA PRO A 195 -8.01 -1.01 -8.62
C PRO A 195 -7.17 -1.73 -9.68
N LEU A 196 -6.25 -1.02 -10.36
CA LEU A 196 -5.36 -1.63 -11.34
C LEU A 196 -4.30 -2.47 -10.64
N ASP A 197 -3.76 -2.01 -9.53
CA ASP A 197 -2.80 -2.79 -8.74
C ASP A 197 -3.45 -4.04 -8.18
N LEU A 198 -4.69 -3.95 -7.69
CA LEU A 198 -5.46 -5.11 -7.24
C LEU A 198 -5.60 -6.16 -8.35
N LEU A 199 -5.99 -5.73 -9.55
CA LEU A 199 -6.13 -6.62 -10.70
C LEU A 199 -4.81 -7.31 -11.07
N ILE A 200 -3.70 -6.58 -11.07
CA ILE A 200 -2.38 -7.12 -11.43
C ILE A 200 -1.83 -8.03 -10.33
N ILE A 201 -1.96 -7.68 -9.05
CA ILE A 201 -1.48 -8.55 -7.96
C ILE A 201 -2.29 -9.85 -7.89
N GLU A 202 -3.58 -9.81 -8.20
CA GLU A 202 -4.43 -11.00 -8.36
C GLU A 202 -4.02 -11.84 -9.58
N GLY A 203 -3.64 -11.19 -10.69
CA GLY A 203 -3.04 -11.85 -11.83
C GLY A 203 -1.73 -12.56 -11.49
N LEU A 204 -0.81 -11.89 -10.79
CA LEU A 204 0.42 -12.51 -10.28
C LEU A 204 0.11 -13.72 -9.38
N ARG A 205 -0.89 -13.60 -8.49
CA ARG A 205 -1.31 -14.70 -7.61
C ARG A 205 -1.76 -15.94 -8.40
N LEU A 206 -2.51 -15.75 -9.48
CA LEU A 206 -3.10 -16.85 -10.26
C LEU A 206 -2.16 -17.45 -11.31
N PHE A 207 -1.32 -16.62 -11.92
CA PHE A 207 -0.55 -17.00 -13.11
C PHE A 207 0.97 -16.99 -12.89
N GLU A 208 1.47 -16.30 -11.86
CA GLU A 208 2.90 -16.16 -11.56
C GLU A 208 3.20 -16.34 -10.06
N ALA A 209 2.78 -17.49 -9.52
CA ALA A 209 2.79 -17.79 -8.08
C ALA A 209 4.16 -17.55 -7.40
N HIS A 210 5.27 -17.84 -8.09
CA HIS A 210 6.61 -17.59 -7.53
C HIS A 210 6.90 -16.10 -7.27
N ALA A 211 6.44 -15.21 -8.16
CA ALA A 211 6.57 -13.77 -7.96
C ALA A 211 5.66 -13.29 -6.81
N PHE A 212 4.41 -13.75 -6.80
CA PHE A 212 3.46 -13.43 -5.73
C PHE A 212 3.95 -13.87 -4.35
N ASP A 213 4.41 -15.12 -4.22
CA ASP A 213 4.95 -15.66 -2.97
C ASP A 213 6.18 -14.90 -2.51
N TRP A 214 7.02 -14.44 -3.45
CA TRP A 214 8.17 -13.62 -3.13
C TRP A 214 7.75 -12.25 -2.60
N ILE A 215 6.78 -11.57 -3.23
CA ILE A 215 6.23 -10.29 -2.74
C ILE A 215 5.72 -10.44 -1.31
N LYS A 216 4.96 -11.51 -1.03
CA LYS A 216 4.42 -11.80 0.31
C LYS A 216 5.51 -11.99 1.37
N LYS A 217 6.63 -12.63 1.01
CA LYS A 217 7.73 -12.95 1.94
C LYS A 217 8.72 -11.82 2.15
N ASN A 218 8.76 -10.83 1.26
CA ASN A 218 9.80 -9.80 1.21
C ASN A 218 9.24 -8.38 1.46
N ARG A 219 8.21 -8.23 2.31
CA ARG A 219 7.63 -6.93 2.70
C ARG A 219 8.70 -5.93 3.12
N ASP A 220 9.57 -6.31 4.05
CA ASP A 220 10.60 -5.42 4.58
C ASP A 220 11.59 -4.96 3.49
N PHE A 221 11.90 -5.81 2.52
CA PHE A 221 12.73 -5.42 1.38
C PHE A 221 12.03 -4.36 0.51
N LEU A 222 10.74 -4.57 0.20
CA LEU A 222 9.96 -3.71 -0.68
C LEU A 222 9.77 -2.29 -0.12
N PHE A 223 9.72 -2.17 1.21
CA PHE A 223 9.56 -0.90 1.93
C PHE A 223 10.82 -0.44 2.65
N SER A 224 11.96 -1.09 2.38
CA SER A 224 13.26 -0.78 3.00
C SER A 224 13.23 -0.76 4.54
N GLN A 225 12.46 -1.64 5.17
CA GLN A 225 12.32 -1.78 6.62
C GLN A 225 13.34 -2.77 7.23
N GLY A 226 13.49 -2.72 8.56
CA GLY A 226 14.36 -3.62 9.32
C GLY A 226 15.80 -3.60 8.81
N GLN A 227 16.33 -4.79 8.48
CA GLN A 227 17.69 -4.90 7.94
C GLN A 227 17.87 -4.13 6.63
N TYR A 228 16.83 -3.80 5.87
CA TYR A 228 17.01 -3.14 4.58
C TYR A 228 17.24 -1.62 4.66
N LEU A 229 17.12 -0.97 5.83
CA LEU A 229 17.35 0.48 5.96
C LEU A 229 18.80 0.92 5.67
N ILE A 230 19.79 0.12 6.09
CA ILE A 230 21.21 0.54 6.15
C ILE A 230 22.13 -0.41 5.34
N HIS A 231 21.62 -1.54 4.84
CA HIS A 231 22.47 -2.56 4.22
C HIS A 231 22.95 -2.21 2.81
N SER A 232 24.10 -2.80 2.46
CA SER A 232 24.77 -2.62 1.16
C SER A 232 23.95 -3.20 0.00
N ASP A 233 24.15 -2.59 -1.18
CA ASP A 233 23.52 -2.99 -2.44
C ASP A 233 23.67 -4.49 -2.78
N ASN A 234 24.70 -5.15 -2.22
CA ASN A 234 24.96 -6.58 -2.39
C ASN A 234 23.86 -7.47 -1.79
N LEU A 235 23.37 -7.16 -0.57
CA LEU A 235 22.31 -7.95 0.06
C LEU A 235 21.01 -7.84 -0.73
N ARG A 236 20.67 -6.63 -1.15
CA ARG A 236 19.47 -6.34 -1.94
C ARG A 236 19.51 -7.06 -3.29
N SER A 237 20.66 -7.06 -3.95
CA SER A 237 20.89 -7.79 -5.20
C SER A 237 20.74 -9.32 -5.02
N ALA A 238 21.27 -9.88 -3.93
CA ALA A 238 21.18 -11.32 -3.67
C ALA A 238 19.72 -11.81 -3.50
N ILE A 239 18.88 -11.01 -2.84
CA ILE A 239 17.46 -11.37 -2.63
C ILE A 239 16.69 -11.37 -3.93
N VAL A 240 16.92 -10.36 -4.79
CA VAL A 240 16.28 -10.35 -6.12
C VAL A 240 16.83 -11.46 -7.01
N SER A 241 18.12 -11.80 -6.90
CA SER A 241 18.68 -12.97 -7.61
C SER A 241 17.94 -14.26 -7.27
N SER A 242 17.57 -14.46 -6.00
CA SER A 242 16.82 -15.66 -5.58
C SER A 242 15.41 -15.75 -6.19
N LEU A 243 14.77 -14.62 -6.47
CA LEU A 243 13.54 -14.56 -7.26
C LEU A 243 13.84 -14.90 -8.71
N ASN A 244 14.90 -14.28 -9.25
CA ASN A 244 15.29 -14.38 -10.64
C ASN A 244 15.54 -15.81 -11.12
N ASP A 245 15.99 -16.68 -10.23
CA ASP A 245 16.27 -18.10 -10.50
C ASP A 245 15.00 -18.98 -10.45
N ARG A 246 13.92 -18.49 -9.84
CA ARG A 246 12.64 -19.20 -9.71
C ARG A 246 11.61 -18.81 -10.76
N LEU A 247 11.85 -17.73 -11.49
CA LEU A 247 10.96 -17.28 -12.56
C LEU A 247 11.17 -18.09 -13.84
N ASN A 248 10.10 -18.26 -14.62
CA ASN A 248 10.18 -18.87 -15.94
C ASN A 248 11.08 -17.99 -16.85
N PRO A 249 12.15 -18.54 -17.46
CA PRO A 249 13.05 -17.79 -18.34
C PRO A 249 12.35 -17.04 -19.47
N GLU A 250 11.25 -17.57 -20.01
CA GLU A 250 10.53 -16.96 -21.14
C GLU A 250 9.74 -15.71 -20.75
N THR A 251 9.29 -15.63 -19.50
CA THR A 251 8.43 -14.54 -19.01
C THR A 251 9.08 -13.66 -17.96
N LYS A 252 10.28 -14.03 -17.52
CA LYS A 252 11.02 -13.38 -16.42
C LYS A 252 11.21 -11.89 -16.60
N ILE A 253 11.53 -11.42 -17.80
CA ILE A 253 11.71 -9.98 -18.08
C ILE A 253 10.39 -9.23 -17.85
N GLN A 254 9.28 -9.79 -18.32
CA GLN A 254 7.94 -9.22 -18.18
C GLN A 254 7.49 -9.23 -16.73
N THR A 255 7.73 -10.32 -16.00
CA THR A 255 7.46 -10.42 -14.56
C THR A 255 8.23 -9.36 -13.77
N MET A 256 9.55 -9.22 -14.02
CA MET A 256 10.37 -8.21 -13.35
C MET A 256 9.90 -6.78 -13.67
N ARG A 257 9.47 -6.52 -14.91
CA ARG A 257 8.88 -5.23 -15.26
C ARG A 257 7.56 -4.97 -14.52
N ILE A 258 6.68 -5.96 -14.40
CA ILE A 258 5.46 -5.82 -13.58
C ILE A 258 5.83 -5.47 -12.13
N LEU A 259 6.80 -6.16 -11.53
CA LEU A 259 7.24 -5.86 -10.16
C LEU A 259 7.79 -4.45 -10.01
N SER A 260 8.56 -3.97 -10.99
CA SER A 260 9.04 -2.59 -11.07
C SER A 260 7.90 -1.57 -11.15
N LEU A 261 6.82 -1.87 -11.88
CA LEU A 261 5.65 -0.99 -12.00
C LEU A 261 4.72 -1.01 -10.77
N LEU A 262 4.71 -2.12 -10.02
CA LEU A 262 3.98 -2.23 -8.76
C LEU A 262 4.76 -1.63 -7.58
N PHE A 263 6.09 -1.75 -7.59
CA PHE A 263 6.99 -1.32 -6.51
C PHE A 263 8.13 -0.43 -7.07
N PRO A 264 7.82 0.75 -7.59
CA PRO A 264 8.80 1.61 -8.29
C PRO A 264 9.98 2.03 -7.41
N GLN A 265 9.78 2.21 -6.10
CA GLN A 265 10.86 2.45 -5.14
C GLN A 265 11.90 1.33 -5.08
N SER A 266 11.52 0.11 -5.47
CA SER A 266 12.40 -1.05 -5.60
C SER A 266 12.76 -1.35 -7.06
N GLY A 267 12.26 -0.54 -8.02
CA GLY A 267 12.41 -0.75 -9.46
C GLY A 267 13.86 -0.92 -9.90
N LYS A 268 14.80 -0.21 -9.26
CA LYS A 268 16.23 -0.32 -9.57
C LYS A 268 16.78 -1.74 -9.40
N TRP A 269 16.18 -2.53 -8.50
CA TRP A 269 16.58 -3.90 -8.23
C TRP A 269 15.99 -4.88 -9.25
N PHE A 270 14.86 -4.54 -9.87
CA PHE A 270 14.16 -5.40 -10.83
C PHE A 270 14.60 -5.16 -12.28
N GLU A 271 14.80 -3.92 -12.69
CA GLU A 271 15.12 -3.54 -14.08
C GLU A 271 16.48 -2.83 -14.24
N GLY A 272 17.20 -2.55 -13.16
CA GLY A 272 18.44 -1.77 -13.19
C GLY A 272 18.22 -0.27 -12.99
N MET A 273 19.28 0.54 -13.15
CA MET A 273 19.28 1.95 -12.70
C MET A 273 18.28 2.86 -13.40
N GLU A 274 17.84 2.53 -14.62
CA GLU A 274 16.86 3.28 -15.40
C GLU A 274 15.63 2.40 -15.70
N PRO A 275 14.70 2.25 -14.75
CA PRO A 275 13.48 1.49 -14.98
C PRO A 275 12.60 2.19 -16.03
N HIS A 276 11.83 1.41 -16.80
CA HIS A 276 11.09 1.92 -17.96
C HIS A 276 9.98 2.93 -17.62
N ASN A 277 9.59 3.05 -16.35
CA ASN A 277 8.62 4.03 -15.87
C ASN A 277 8.81 4.33 -14.36
N PRO A 278 9.71 5.25 -13.98
CA PRO A 278 9.93 5.59 -12.59
C PRO A 278 8.77 6.46 -12.08
N GLU A 279 7.78 5.82 -11.46
CA GLU A 279 6.72 6.53 -10.74
C GLU A 279 7.26 7.04 -9.39
N HIS A 280 6.97 8.29 -9.03
CA HIS A 280 7.42 8.86 -7.77
C HIS A 280 6.62 8.27 -6.59
N ILE A 281 7.26 8.05 -5.45
CA ILE A 281 6.62 7.42 -4.27
C ILE A 281 5.34 8.14 -3.82
N ALA A 282 5.30 9.47 -3.96
CA ALA A 282 4.12 10.27 -3.66
C ALA A 282 2.91 9.88 -4.51
N ASP A 283 3.13 9.57 -5.79
CA ASP A 283 2.06 9.18 -6.73
C ASP A 283 1.52 7.78 -6.38
N VAL A 284 2.41 6.84 -6.05
CA VAL A 284 2.05 5.49 -5.56
C VAL A 284 1.19 5.56 -4.29
N SER A 285 1.62 6.35 -3.30
CA SER A 285 0.85 6.56 -2.06
C SER A 285 -0.48 7.24 -2.34
N ARG A 286 -0.51 8.26 -3.21
CA ARG A 286 -1.73 9.03 -3.54
C ARG A 286 -2.83 8.16 -4.15
N ARG A 287 -2.49 7.29 -5.11
CA ARG A 287 -3.46 6.35 -5.70
C ARG A 287 -3.77 5.15 -4.79
N ARG A 288 -3.02 4.99 -3.69
CA ARG A 288 -3.07 3.85 -2.75
C ARG A 288 -2.67 2.54 -3.45
N GLY A 289 -1.56 2.59 -4.19
CA GLY A 289 -1.01 1.42 -4.88
C GLY A 289 -0.50 0.33 -3.94
N ILE A 290 -0.34 -0.89 -4.44
CA ILE A 290 0.27 -2.01 -3.68
C ILE A 290 1.73 -1.70 -3.27
N GLY A 291 2.36 -0.77 -3.99
CA GLY A 291 3.70 -0.25 -3.71
C GLY A 291 3.79 0.71 -2.53
N CYS A 292 2.70 1.02 -1.83
CA CYS A 292 2.74 1.71 -0.53
C CYS A 292 2.34 0.75 0.60
N GLN A 293 2.80 0.99 1.83
CA GLN A 293 2.55 0.10 2.97
C GLN A 293 1.06 -0.11 3.22
N ALA A 294 0.27 0.97 3.23
CA ALA A 294 -1.18 0.91 3.41
C ALA A 294 -1.89 0.05 2.36
N GLY A 295 -1.51 0.17 1.08
CA GLY A 295 -2.09 -0.64 0.00
C GLY A 295 -1.67 -2.11 0.08
N TYR A 296 -0.40 -2.37 0.41
CA TYR A 296 0.12 -3.73 0.64
C TYR A 296 -0.60 -4.42 1.79
N ASP A 297 -0.66 -3.77 2.95
CA ASP A 297 -1.24 -4.34 4.16
C ASP A 297 -2.75 -4.53 3.99
N THR A 298 -3.42 -3.63 3.26
CA THR A 298 -4.84 -3.79 2.89
C THR A 298 -5.08 -5.03 2.01
N PHE A 299 -4.25 -5.23 0.97
CA PHE A 299 -4.39 -6.40 0.09
C PHE A 299 -4.12 -7.71 0.83
N PHE A 300 -2.99 -7.82 1.54
CA PHE A 300 -2.61 -9.05 2.23
C PHE A 300 -3.44 -9.30 3.49
N GLY A 301 -3.99 -8.25 4.09
CA GLY A 301 -4.94 -8.32 5.21
C GLY A 301 -6.36 -8.68 4.79
N LEU A 302 -6.78 -8.32 3.56
CA LEU A 302 -8.16 -8.40 3.05
C LEU A 302 -9.15 -7.47 3.78
N TYR A 303 -8.65 -6.43 4.44
CA TYR A 303 -9.42 -5.37 5.07
C TYR A 303 -8.58 -4.08 5.15
N PRO A 304 -9.18 -2.89 5.20
CA PRO A 304 -8.45 -1.64 5.35
C PRO A 304 -7.52 -1.66 6.57
N SER A 305 -6.26 -1.26 6.41
CA SER A 305 -5.33 -1.22 7.53
C SER A 305 -5.83 -0.27 8.63
N LYS A 306 -5.95 -0.78 9.85
CA LYS A 306 -6.29 0.01 11.04
C LYS A 306 -5.11 0.87 11.53
N ASP A 307 -3.90 0.55 11.09
CA ASP A 307 -2.67 1.21 11.50
C ASP A 307 -2.31 2.39 10.58
N GLU A 308 -3.12 2.64 9.55
CA GLU A 308 -2.91 3.67 8.53
C GLU A 308 -4.11 4.60 8.43
N ILE A 309 -3.91 5.78 7.86
CA ILE A 309 -5.01 6.71 7.59
C ILE A 309 -5.78 6.21 6.37
N SER A 310 -7.08 5.95 6.56
CA SER A 310 -7.98 5.53 5.47
C SER A 310 -7.92 6.54 4.33
N LYS A 311 -7.81 6.04 3.09
CA LYS A 311 -7.83 6.88 1.89
C LYS A 311 -9.11 7.72 1.82
N ALA A 312 -10.25 7.16 2.24
CA ALA A 312 -11.52 7.88 2.27
C ALA A 312 -11.47 9.16 3.13
N THR A 313 -10.77 9.12 4.27
CA THR A 313 -10.58 10.31 5.13
C THR A 313 -9.76 11.38 4.40
N ILE A 314 -8.67 11.00 3.73
CA ILE A 314 -7.85 11.95 2.95
C ILE A 314 -8.64 12.52 1.77
N GLU A 315 -9.37 11.69 1.04
CA GLU A 315 -10.20 12.12 -0.09
C GLU A 315 -11.34 13.05 0.35
N SER A 316 -11.90 12.85 1.54
CA SER A 316 -12.93 13.75 2.09
C SER A 316 -12.39 15.15 2.35
N ILE A 317 -11.15 15.29 2.83
CA ILE A 317 -10.49 16.59 2.97
C ILE A 317 -10.21 17.19 1.59
N CYS A 318 -9.71 16.39 0.65
CA CYS A 318 -9.39 16.87 -0.69
C CYS A 318 -10.62 17.32 -1.50
N SER A 319 -11.83 16.85 -1.16
CA SER A 319 -13.05 17.28 -1.83
C SER A 319 -13.62 18.60 -1.29
N ASP A 320 -13.25 19.02 -0.08
CA ASP A 320 -13.70 20.27 0.55
C ASP A 320 -12.52 21.10 1.11
N LEU A 321 -11.53 21.37 0.25
CA LEU A 321 -10.28 22.04 0.62
C LEU A 321 -10.43 23.50 1.10
N ASP A 322 -11.58 24.13 0.90
CA ASP A 322 -11.83 25.52 1.33
C ASP A 322 -12.54 25.60 2.71
N ASN A 323 -12.90 24.47 3.31
CA ASN A 323 -13.64 24.42 4.57
C ASN A 323 -12.70 24.23 5.77
N PHE A 324 -12.26 25.36 6.35
CA PHE A 324 -11.34 25.37 7.49
C PHE A 324 -11.83 24.54 8.68
N GLU A 325 -13.09 24.71 9.10
CA GLU A 325 -13.67 24.01 10.26
C GLU A 325 -13.62 22.49 10.06
N PHE A 326 -14.01 22.01 8.88
CA PHE A 326 -13.98 20.59 8.57
C PHE A 326 -12.56 20.01 8.55
N ILE A 327 -11.60 20.72 7.92
CA ILE A 327 -10.20 20.28 7.85
C ILE A 327 -9.58 20.25 9.25
N ALA A 328 -9.75 21.33 10.02
CA ALA A 328 -9.20 21.45 11.37
C ALA A 328 -9.79 20.39 12.31
N GLN A 329 -11.11 20.18 12.29
CA GLN A 329 -11.75 19.13 13.10
C GLN A 329 -11.26 17.74 12.71
N THR A 330 -11.09 17.47 11.41
CA THR A 330 -10.58 16.18 10.93
C THR A 330 -9.16 15.94 11.41
N LEU A 331 -8.25 16.90 11.25
CA LEU A 331 -6.87 16.81 11.73
C LEU A 331 -6.81 16.62 13.25
N ASN A 332 -7.52 17.46 13.99
CA ASN A 332 -7.58 17.38 15.46
C ASN A 332 -8.15 16.05 15.95
N SER A 333 -9.02 15.39 15.18
CA SER A 333 -9.52 14.06 15.55
C SER A 333 -8.44 12.97 15.59
N PHE A 334 -7.25 13.20 15.02
CA PHE A 334 -6.11 12.26 15.04
C PHE A 334 -5.03 12.66 16.06
N VAL A 335 -5.12 13.84 16.66
CA VAL A 335 -4.21 14.26 17.73
C VAL A 335 -4.34 13.33 18.94
N GLY A 336 -3.19 12.87 19.45
CA GLY A 336 -3.12 11.99 20.62
C GLY A 336 -3.55 10.53 20.37
N LYS A 337 -3.94 10.17 19.13
CA LYS A 337 -4.22 8.77 18.78
C LYS A 337 -2.95 8.05 18.34
N THR A 338 -2.81 6.80 18.73
CA THR A 338 -1.75 5.89 18.27
C THR A 338 -2.31 4.68 17.53
N ASN A 339 -1.51 4.10 16.64
CA ASN A 339 -1.81 2.80 16.03
C ASN A 339 -1.37 1.63 16.92
N SER A 340 -1.44 0.39 16.41
CA SER A 340 -1.03 -0.79 17.18
C SER A 340 0.49 -0.93 17.39
N GLN A 341 1.29 -0.08 16.75
CA GLN A 341 2.74 0.03 16.90
C GLN A 341 3.16 1.24 17.76
N ASP A 342 2.21 1.87 18.46
CA ASP A 342 2.39 3.08 19.27
C ASP A 342 2.86 4.31 18.46
N GLU A 343 2.69 4.30 17.14
CA GLU A 343 2.99 5.43 16.27
C GLU A 343 1.82 6.43 16.28
N LEU A 344 2.15 7.72 16.32
CA LEU A 344 1.15 8.78 16.35
C LEU A 344 0.43 8.91 15.01
N MET A 345 -0.91 8.78 15.04
CA MET A 345 -1.73 8.79 13.83
C MET A 345 -1.73 10.15 13.12
N ILE A 346 -1.60 11.25 13.87
CA ILE A 346 -1.47 12.59 13.27
C ILE A 346 -0.23 12.70 12.37
N ILE A 347 0.85 11.99 12.70
CA ILE A 347 2.09 12.01 11.90
C ILE A 347 1.89 11.26 10.58
N LYS A 348 1.22 10.10 10.62
CA LYS A 348 0.81 9.41 9.38
C LYS A 348 -0.13 10.26 8.52
N PHE A 349 -1.01 11.04 9.15
CA PHE A 349 -1.88 11.98 8.46
C PHE A 349 -1.08 13.06 7.74
N LEU A 350 -0.12 13.69 8.42
CA LEU A 350 0.76 14.69 7.82
C LEU A 350 1.56 14.08 6.65
N ASP A 351 2.04 12.84 6.78
CA ASP A 351 2.74 12.13 5.71
C ASP A 351 1.86 11.95 4.46
N GLU A 352 0.59 11.53 4.65
CA GLU A 352 -0.41 11.44 3.58
C GLU A 352 -0.70 12.78 2.91
N LEU A 353 -0.87 13.85 3.69
CA LEU A 353 -1.07 15.20 3.15
C LEU A 353 0.16 15.69 2.39
N ARG A 354 1.37 15.37 2.85
CA ARG A 354 2.61 15.71 2.14
C ARG A 354 2.61 15.13 0.73
N TYR A 355 2.14 13.89 0.54
CA TYR A 355 2.02 13.28 -0.78
C TYR A 355 0.97 13.95 -1.69
N ARG A 356 -0.04 14.63 -1.12
CA ARG A 356 -1.03 15.39 -1.90
C ARG A 356 -0.48 16.71 -2.41
N TYR A 357 0.45 17.33 -1.69
CA TYR A 357 1.11 18.59 -2.09
C TYR A 357 2.48 18.37 -2.77
N GLN A 358 2.76 17.14 -3.19
CA GLN A 358 3.97 16.74 -3.94
C GLN A 358 3.58 15.93 -5.18
N GLY A 359 4.51 15.76 -6.12
CA GLY A 359 4.34 14.92 -7.32
C GLY A 359 3.88 15.69 -8.54
N ILE A 360 3.39 14.96 -9.55
CA ILE A 360 3.05 15.49 -10.88
C ILE A 360 1.77 16.33 -10.84
N GLU A 361 0.81 15.93 -10.00
CA GLU A 361 -0.50 16.58 -9.86
C GLU A 361 -0.79 16.91 -8.39
N PRO A 362 -0.17 17.97 -7.86
CA PRO A 362 -0.41 18.39 -6.49
C PRO A 362 -1.83 18.97 -6.32
N ALA A 363 -2.38 18.81 -5.13
CA ALA A 363 -3.64 19.43 -4.75
C ALA A 363 -3.55 20.96 -4.81
N ARG A 364 -4.67 21.61 -5.11
CA ARG A 364 -4.75 23.08 -5.12
C ARG A 364 -4.41 23.63 -3.73
N PRO A 365 -3.51 24.62 -3.61
CA PRO A 365 -3.26 25.29 -2.34
C PRO A 365 -4.47 26.17 -1.96
N THR A 366 -4.91 26.09 -0.70
CA THR A 366 -6.05 26.86 -0.17
C THR A 366 -5.67 27.55 1.14
N GLN A 367 -6.29 28.70 1.39
CA GLN A 367 -6.09 29.45 2.63
C GLN A 367 -6.56 28.63 3.84
N ALA A 368 -7.69 27.94 3.70
CA ALA A 368 -8.27 27.09 4.74
C ALA A 368 -7.34 25.93 5.16
N MET A 369 -6.68 25.26 4.20
CA MET A 369 -5.70 24.22 4.51
C MET A 369 -4.49 24.80 5.24
N LEU A 370 -3.93 25.91 4.76
CA LEU A 370 -2.79 26.56 5.42
C LEU A 370 -3.14 26.91 6.88
N GLU A 371 -4.30 27.53 7.10
CA GLU A 371 -4.76 27.91 8.43
C GLU A 371 -5.00 26.69 9.32
N ALA A 372 -5.55 25.59 8.80
CA ALA A 372 -5.75 24.36 9.57
C ALA A 372 -4.43 23.68 9.97
N LEU A 373 -3.39 23.77 9.12
CA LEU A 373 -2.04 23.30 9.47
C LEU A 373 -1.40 24.16 10.57
N PHE A 374 -1.65 25.47 10.56
CA PHE A 374 -1.22 26.35 11.65
C PHE A 374 -2.00 26.10 12.95
N ASP A 375 -3.30 25.82 12.87
CA ASP A 375 -4.17 25.52 14.02
C ASP A 375 -3.64 24.31 14.82
N ILE A 376 -3.22 23.25 14.14
CA ILE A 376 -2.59 22.09 14.80
C ILE A 376 -1.10 22.28 15.13
N GLY A 377 -0.49 23.38 14.67
CA GLY A 377 0.95 23.57 14.68
C GLY A 377 1.56 23.52 16.09
N ASP A 378 0.93 24.18 17.05
CA ASP A 378 1.40 24.18 18.44
C ASP A 378 1.36 22.79 19.07
N THR A 379 0.32 22.02 18.75
CA THR A 379 0.18 20.63 19.19
C THR A 379 1.32 19.78 18.62
N ILE A 380 1.65 19.93 17.34
CA ILE A 380 2.77 19.23 16.70
C ILE A 380 4.12 19.65 17.29
N LEU A 381 4.33 20.95 17.55
CA LEU A 381 5.56 21.46 18.16
C LEU A 381 5.75 20.98 19.60
N MET A 382 4.65 20.75 20.34
CA MET A 382 4.66 20.20 21.69
C MET A 382 4.89 18.68 21.70
N THR A 383 4.48 17.99 20.64
CA THR A 383 4.51 16.53 20.56
C THR A 383 5.93 16.01 20.66
N ASP A 384 6.18 15.24 21.71
CA ASP A 384 7.49 14.67 21.97
C ASP A 384 7.56 13.22 21.46
N GLU A 385 8.06 13.04 20.24
CA GLU A 385 8.14 11.73 19.58
C GLU A 385 9.59 11.27 19.38
N ASP A 386 9.88 10.01 19.73
CA ASP A 386 11.07 9.32 19.21
C ASP A 386 10.74 8.73 17.85
N HIS A 387 10.83 9.58 16.83
CA HIS A 387 10.55 9.25 15.43
C HIS A 387 11.63 8.29 14.86
N GLY A 388 12.75 8.09 15.54
CA GLY A 388 13.85 7.29 15.05
C GLY A 388 14.63 7.97 13.92
N LEU A 389 15.84 7.47 13.63
CA LEU A 389 16.83 8.19 12.82
C LEU A 389 16.47 8.33 11.32
N PHE A 390 15.50 7.56 10.83
CA PHE A 390 15.19 7.44 9.41
C PHE A 390 13.79 7.93 9.03
N THR A 391 13.09 8.55 9.98
CA THR A 391 11.78 9.18 9.70
C THR A 391 11.87 10.68 9.95
N LEU A 392 10.96 11.43 9.34
CA LEU A 392 10.85 12.86 9.58
C LEU A 392 10.01 13.11 10.81
N SER A 393 10.47 14.00 11.69
CA SER A 393 9.65 14.47 12.80
C SER A 393 8.40 15.22 12.31
N GLY A 394 7.34 15.24 13.11
CA GLY A 394 6.09 15.95 12.83
C GLY A 394 6.31 17.42 12.53
N ARG A 395 7.21 18.10 13.27
CA ARG A 395 7.64 19.48 12.99
C ARG A 395 8.21 19.62 11.58
N ALA A 396 9.09 18.70 11.16
CA ALA A 396 9.67 18.73 9.83
C ALA A 396 8.61 18.43 8.75
N GLN A 397 7.74 17.45 8.97
CA GLN A 397 6.65 17.13 8.04
C GLN A 397 5.70 18.32 7.85
N LEU A 398 5.25 18.94 8.95
CA LEU A 398 4.41 20.14 8.92
C LEU A 398 5.07 21.28 8.15
N SER A 399 6.33 21.57 8.45
CA SER A 399 7.10 22.60 7.76
C SER A 399 7.24 22.33 6.25
N PHE A 400 7.44 21.06 5.85
CA PHE A 400 7.50 20.68 4.44
C PHE A 400 6.16 20.83 3.74
N ILE A 401 5.03 20.47 4.36
CA ILE A 401 3.71 20.63 3.76
C ILE A 401 3.42 22.11 3.54
N ILE A 402 3.62 22.96 4.57
CA ILE A 402 3.45 24.41 4.46
C ILE A 402 4.35 24.96 3.35
N THR A 403 5.62 24.55 3.32
CA THR A 403 6.57 24.94 2.28
C THR A 403 6.10 24.56 0.87
N ASN A 404 5.53 23.36 0.69
CA ASN A 404 5.01 22.93 -0.61
C ASN A 404 3.78 23.74 -1.02
N ILE A 405 2.85 24.00 -0.10
CA ILE A 405 1.67 24.85 -0.34
C ILE A 405 2.10 26.26 -0.79
N LEU A 406 3.04 26.87 -0.08
CA LEU A 406 3.56 28.20 -0.42
C LEU A 406 4.25 28.20 -1.80
N LYS A 407 5.03 27.16 -2.14
CA LYS A 407 5.65 27.02 -3.47
C LYS A 407 4.61 26.94 -4.58
N LEU A 408 3.48 26.28 -4.35
CA LEU A 408 2.38 26.16 -5.33
C LEU A 408 1.68 27.50 -5.59
N TRP A 409 1.55 28.36 -4.59
CA TRP A 409 1.06 29.73 -4.76
C TRP A 409 2.07 30.64 -5.47
N GLY A 410 3.35 30.30 -5.38
CA GLY A 410 4.43 31.07 -5.97
C GLY A 410 4.77 32.33 -5.18
N LYS A 411 5.93 32.90 -5.49
CA LYS A 411 6.56 33.96 -4.70
C LYS A 411 5.74 35.23 -4.55
N ASP A 412 4.89 35.52 -5.55
CA ASP A 412 4.13 36.77 -5.61
C ASP A 412 2.90 36.76 -4.69
N SER A 413 2.37 35.59 -4.30
CA SER A 413 1.15 35.49 -3.48
C SER A 413 1.34 34.73 -2.17
N ALA A 414 2.37 33.88 -2.08
CA ALA A 414 2.65 33.06 -0.89
C ALA A 414 2.80 33.90 0.39
N GLY A 415 3.43 35.06 0.30
CA GLY A 415 3.61 35.97 1.43
C GLY A 415 2.28 36.49 1.99
N GLU A 416 1.37 36.93 1.12
CA GLU A 416 0.05 37.41 1.53
C GLU A 416 -0.78 36.35 2.24
N HIS A 417 -0.76 35.11 1.74
CA HIS A 417 -1.45 33.98 2.35
C HIS A 417 -0.87 33.61 3.73
N LEU A 418 0.45 33.68 3.87
CA LEU A 418 1.14 33.42 5.13
C LEU A 418 0.81 34.47 6.19
N ILE A 419 0.78 35.76 5.81
CA ILE A 419 0.37 36.86 6.69
C ILE A 419 -1.08 36.66 7.17
N LYS A 420 -2.00 36.27 6.28
CA LYS A 420 -3.39 35.96 6.66
C LYS A 420 -3.48 34.82 7.68
N ALA A 421 -2.67 33.78 7.52
CA ALA A 421 -2.62 32.67 8.48
C ALA A 421 -2.08 33.10 9.85
N PHE A 422 -1.03 33.94 9.88
CA PHE A 422 -0.50 34.51 11.13
C PHE A 422 -1.57 35.32 11.87
N LEU A 423 -2.26 36.20 11.16
CA LEU A 423 -3.32 37.05 11.75
C LEU A 423 -4.53 36.24 12.24
N LYS A 424 -4.91 35.17 11.54
CA LYS A 424 -6.06 34.35 11.93
C LYS A 424 -5.76 33.48 13.15
N ILE A 425 -4.61 32.80 13.16
CA ILE A 425 -4.27 31.83 14.20
C ILE A 425 -3.65 32.50 15.42
N GLY A 426 -2.81 33.51 15.22
CA GLY A 426 -2.28 34.34 16.30
C GLY A 426 -1.44 33.59 17.34
N SER A 427 -0.95 32.38 17.00
CA SER A 427 -0.06 31.63 17.89
C SER A 427 1.40 32.11 17.72
N PRO A 428 2.07 32.53 18.81
CA PRO A 428 3.46 32.97 18.72
C PRO A 428 4.41 31.81 18.38
N ALA A 429 4.12 30.57 18.76
CA ALA A 429 5.06 29.45 18.58
C ALA A 429 5.16 28.98 17.12
N ILE A 430 4.06 28.53 16.51
CA ILE A 430 4.07 28.11 15.10
C ILE A 430 4.42 29.26 14.15
N CYS A 431 3.96 30.48 14.43
CA CYS A 431 4.31 31.64 13.60
C CYS A 431 5.81 31.92 13.67
N SER A 432 6.43 31.84 14.84
CA SER A 432 7.89 32.00 14.99
C SER A 432 8.69 30.89 14.32
N ASP A 433 8.23 29.63 14.42
CA ASP A 433 8.87 28.49 13.74
C ASP A 433 8.93 28.70 12.23
N ILE A 434 7.80 29.08 11.62
CA ILE A 434 7.71 29.33 10.18
C ILE A 434 8.46 30.61 9.80
N TYR A 435 8.39 31.69 10.60
CA TYR A 435 9.14 32.91 10.36
C TYR A 435 10.65 32.67 10.34
N VAL A 436 11.18 31.92 11.33
CA VAL A 436 12.60 31.53 11.35
C VAL A 436 12.96 30.70 10.13
N SER A 437 12.09 29.76 9.72
CA SER A 437 12.31 28.98 8.50
C SER A 437 12.43 29.86 7.26
N ARG A 438 11.51 30.83 7.07
CA ARG A 438 11.55 31.77 5.95
C ARG A 438 12.77 32.71 6.04
N GLY A 439 13.13 33.15 7.24
CA GLY A 439 14.29 34.02 7.45
C GLY A 439 15.63 33.35 7.13
N ARG A 440 15.74 32.02 7.22
CA ARG A 440 16.94 31.28 6.77
C ARG A 440 17.17 31.42 5.26
N GLU A 441 16.10 31.53 4.46
CA GLU A 441 16.19 31.74 3.00
C GLU A 441 16.78 33.12 2.65
N PHE A 442 16.63 34.10 3.55
CA PHE A 442 17.22 35.44 3.42
C PHE A 442 18.56 35.60 4.16
N GLY A 443 19.05 34.55 4.83
CA GLY A 443 20.26 34.61 5.64
C GLY A 443 20.11 35.36 6.98
N THR A 444 18.89 35.72 7.37
CA THR A 444 18.58 36.36 8.67
C THR A 444 18.96 35.47 9.84
N PHE A 445 18.66 34.17 9.73
CA PHE A 445 18.99 33.17 10.73
C PHE A 445 20.02 32.19 10.16
N ARG A 446 21.00 31.80 10.98
CA ARG A 446 22.06 30.86 10.57
C ARG A 446 21.46 29.53 10.08
N SER A 447 21.93 29.07 8.92
CA SER A 447 21.60 27.78 8.31
C SER A 447 22.84 27.25 7.57
N GLY A 448 22.99 25.93 7.49
CA GLY A 448 24.08 25.28 6.75
C GLY A 448 23.94 25.40 5.23
N ASN A 449 22.70 25.48 4.73
CA ASN A 449 22.35 25.72 3.33
C ASN A 449 21.31 26.84 3.26
N VAL A 450 21.41 27.70 2.24
CA VAL A 450 20.45 28.76 1.97
C VAL A 450 19.60 28.32 0.77
N ASP A 451 18.38 27.87 1.05
CA ASP A 451 17.39 27.60 0.02
C ASP A 451 16.90 28.92 -0.62
N PRO A 452 16.47 28.90 -1.89
CA PRO A 452 15.95 30.10 -2.54
C PRO A 452 14.67 30.60 -1.83
N PRO A 453 14.51 31.94 -1.67
CA PRO A 453 13.33 32.50 -1.00
C PRO A 453 12.01 32.14 -1.66
N ILE A 454 11.09 31.59 -0.86
CA ILE A 454 9.75 31.18 -1.29
C ILE A 454 8.78 32.36 -1.29
N ILE A 455 9.00 33.35 -0.43
CA ILE A 455 8.21 34.58 -0.37
C ILE A 455 9.05 35.78 -0.79
N SER A 456 8.39 36.92 -1.09
CA SER A 456 9.10 38.16 -1.37
C SER A 456 9.75 38.72 -0.10
N LYS A 457 10.83 39.51 -0.27
CA LYS A 457 11.47 40.20 0.87
C LYS A 457 10.51 41.19 1.55
N PRO A 458 9.73 42.02 0.82
CA PRO A 458 8.73 42.88 1.45
C PRO A 458 7.69 42.11 2.27
N ASP A 459 7.22 40.96 1.79
CA ASP A 459 6.28 40.14 2.56
C ASP A 459 6.94 39.55 3.81
N PHE A 460 8.21 39.16 3.74
CA PHE A 460 8.95 38.69 4.91
C PHE A 460 9.12 39.78 5.98
N GLU A 461 9.40 41.01 5.57
CA GLU A 461 9.47 42.17 6.47
C GLU A 461 8.12 42.43 7.14
N LYS A 462 7.03 42.47 6.37
CA LYS A 462 5.67 42.62 6.87
C LYS A 462 5.21 41.47 7.77
N LEU A 463 5.62 40.23 7.45
CA LEU A 463 5.37 39.07 8.29
C LEU A 463 6.05 39.22 9.66
N GLY A 464 7.24 39.82 9.68
CA GLY A 464 7.95 40.18 10.90
C GLY A 464 7.19 41.19 11.76
N GLU A 465 6.67 42.26 11.15
CA GLU A 465 5.83 43.25 11.86
C GLU A 465 4.62 42.58 12.53
N VAL A 466 3.89 41.75 11.78
CA VAL A 466 2.73 41.00 12.30
C VAL A 466 3.12 40.04 13.42
N LEU A 467 4.25 39.35 13.28
CA LEU A 467 4.73 38.42 14.32
C LEU A 467 5.11 39.17 15.60
N LEU A 468 5.74 40.33 15.49
CA LEU A 468 6.11 41.14 16.66
C LEU A 468 4.87 41.56 17.45
N ASP A 469 3.83 42.04 16.75
CA ASP A 469 2.55 42.40 17.37
C ASP A 469 1.94 41.20 18.11
N ILE A 470 1.92 40.01 17.49
CA ILE A 470 1.44 38.77 18.11
C ILE A 470 2.22 38.46 19.40
N ILE A 471 3.55 38.54 19.37
CA ILE A 471 4.38 38.24 20.54
C ILE A 471 4.11 39.25 21.66
N GLN A 472 4.09 40.54 21.34
CA GLN A 472 3.89 41.62 22.32
C GLN A 472 2.47 41.57 22.94
N ASP A 473 1.43 41.31 22.15
CA ASP A 473 0.04 41.19 22.65
C ASP A 473 -0.13 39.97 23.59
N GLN A 474 0.49 38.84 23.24
CA GLN A 474 0.47 37.63 24.07
C GLN A 474 1.30 37.82 25.34
N GLU A 475 2.39 38.58 25.29
CA GLU A 475 3.19 38.93 26.47
C GLU A 475 2.43 39.86 27.41
N ALA A 476 1.82 40.92 26.87
CA ALA A 476 1.03 41.90 27.62
C ALA A 476 -0.19 41.27 28.31
N SER A 477 -0.78 40.25 27.69
CA SER A 477 -1.88 39.45 28.27
C SER A 477 -1.40 38.26 29.13
N ASN A 478 -0.08 38.10 29.30
CA ASN A 478 0.58 37.02 30.03
C ASN A 478 0.28 35.60 29.50
N LYS A 479 -0.21 35.50 28.27
CA LYS A 479 -0.51 34.24 27.56
C LYS A 479 0.70 33.68 26.80
N LEU A 480 1.76 34.46 26.63
CA LEU A 480 3.00 33.97 26.00
C LEU A 480 3.62 32.77 26.75
N LEU A 481 3.36 32.64 28.05
CA LEU A 481 3.79 31.49 28.85
C LEU A 481 3.09 30.18 28.44
N ASP A 482 1.87 30.27 27.89
CA ASP A 482 1.09 29.11 27.43
C ASP A 482 1.70 28.48 26.17
N ALA A 483 2.54 29.21 25.43
CA ALA A 483 3.18 28.70 24.22
C ALA A 483 3.94 27.37 24.49
N PRO A 484 3.87 26.40 23.56
CA PRO A 484 4.45 25.08 23.77
C PRO A 484 5.98 25.08 23.77
N VAL A 485 6.60 26.00 23.02
CA VAL A 485 8.04 26.13 22.85
C VAL A 485 8.43 27.62 22.77
N TYR A 486 9.62 27.97 23.27
CA TYR A 486 10.08 29.38 23.33
C TYR A 486 11.24 29.72 22.40
N TYR A 487 11.98 28.72 21.90
CA TYR A 487 13.26 28.97 21.23
C TYR A 487 13.17 29.91 20.04
N ASP A 488 12.30 29.61 19.07
CA ASP A 488 12.16 30.44 17.88
C ASP A 488 11.35 31.71 18.14
N ILE A 489 10.49 31.73 19.17
CA ILE A 489 9.83 32.96 19.65
C ILE A 489 10.88 33.97 20.07
N LEU A 490 11.80 33.59 20.96
CA LEU A 490 12.82 34.48 21.51
C LEU A 490 13.78 34.99 20.44
N ARG A 491 14.16 34.13 19.49
CA ARG A 491 15.02 34.51 18.36
C ARG A 491 14.32 35.45 17.40
N SER A 492 13.03 35.24 17.16
CA SER A 492 12.24 36.15 16.33
C SER A 492 12.06 37.49 17.02
N TRP A 493 11.74 37.48 18.32
CA TRP A 493 11.57 38.70 19.12
C TRP A 493 12.87 39.52 19.20
N GLU A 494 14.02 38.89 19.47
CA GLU A 494 15.34 39.56 19.44
C GLU A 494 15.68 40.16 18.07
N HIS A 495 15.25 39.50 16.99
CA HIS A 495 15.54 39.99 15.65
C HIS A 495 14.64 41.17 15.26
N LEU A 496 13.38 41.13 15.65
CA LEU A 496 12.34 42.09 15.26
C LEU A 496 12.31 43.34 16.14
N ASP A 497 12.82 43.23 17.37
CA ASP A 497 12.82 44.29 18.38
C ASP A 497 14.17 44.30 19.14
N ASP A 498 14.27 45.05 20.22
CA ASP A 498 15.45 45.06 21.09
C ASP A 498 15.53 43.80 21.99
N TRP A 499 16.76 43.32 22.22
CA TRP A 499 17.03 42.09 22.99
C TRP A 499 16.68 42.20 24.48
N HIS A 500 16.52 43.41 25.01
CA HIS A 500 16.23 43.65 26.43
C HIS A 500 14.89 43.06 26.87
N ALA A 501 13.83 43.21 26.07
CA ALA A 501 12.49 42.72 26.42
C ALA A 501 12.41 41.18 26.49
N PRO A 502 12.81 40.40 25.46
CA PRO A 502 12.81 38.94 25.53
C PRO A 502 13.75 38.41 26.63
N LYS A 503 14.89 39.05 26.87
CA LYS A 503 15.79 38.70 27.98
C LYS A 503 15.13 38.92 29.33
N LEU A 504 14.51 40.07 29.55
CA LEU A 504 13.84 40.38 30.81
C LEU A 504 12.70 39.38 31.06
N TRP A 505 11.93 39.06 30.02
CA TRP A 505 10.85 38.07 30.08
C TRP A 505 11.37 36.69 30.48
N LEU A 506 12.45 36.22 29.85
CA LEU A 506 13.15 34.98 30.22
C LEU A 506 13.55 34.95 31.70
N GLU A 507 14.21 36.01 32.15
CA GLU A 507 14.78 36.05 33.51
C GLU A 507 13.72 36.18 34.61
N THR A 508 12.62 36.89 34.33
CA THR A 508 11.60 37.21 35.33
C THR A 508 10.42 36.25 35.36
N LYS A 509 10.05 35.68 34.20
CA LYS A 509 8.87 34.81 34.08
C LYS A 509 9.21 33.34 33.80
N VAL A 510 10.29 33.06 33.07
CA VAL A 510 10.65 31.69 32.65
C VAL A 510 11.58 31.00 33.64
N TYR A 511 12.71 31.61 33.99
CA TYR A 511 13.75 30.96 34.81
C TYR A 511 13.29 30.56 36.22
N LEU A 512 12.25 31.20 36.75
CA LEU A 512 11.75 30.97 38.10
C LEU A 512 10.70 29.86 38.18
N CYS A 513 10.18 29.38 37.05
CA CYS A 513 9.15 28.34 37.00
C CYS A 513 9.68 27.12 36.26
N PHE A 514 9.62 25.94 36.88
CA PHE A 514 10.18 24.71 36.31
C PHE A 514 9.56 24.37 34.95
N GLU A 515 8.23 24.42 34.84
CA GLU A 515 7.50 24.10 33.61
C GLU A 515 7.95 24.97 32.43
N HIS A 516 8.02 26.29 32.62
CA HIS A 516 8.47 27.23 31.60
C HIS A 516 9.97 27.07 31.31
N PHE A 517 10.78 26.84 32.35
CA PHE A 517 12.22 26.63 32.19
C PHE A 517 12.53 25.42 31.29
N ILE A 518 11.79 24.31 31.45
CA ILE A 518 11.94 23.12 30.60
C ILE A 518 11.65 23.45 29.12
N LYS A 519 10.60 24.23 28.83
CA LYS A 519 10.29 24.68 27.46
C LYS A 519 11.43 25.49 26.84
N ALA A 520 12.09 26.36 27.61
CA ALA A 520 13.28 27.09 27.15
C ALA A 520 14.50 26.16 26.99
N ALA A 521 14.75 25.28 27.95
CA ALA A 521 15.88 24.36 27.96
C ALA A 521 15.88 23.42 26.75
N LYS A 522 14.71 22.92 26.33
CA LYS A 522 14.55 22.07 25.14
C LYS A 522 15.11 22.73 23.86
N GLY A 523 15.02 24.06 23.75
CA GLY A 523 15.56 24.81 22.61
C GLY A 523 17.09 24.96 22.61
N LEU A 524 17.71 24.81 23.77
CA LEU A 524 19.15 25.03 23.96
C LEU A 524 19.99 23.78 23.75
N VAL A 525 19.37 22.61 23.69
CA VAL A 525 20.06 21.33 23.58
C VAL A 525 19.67 20.59 22.30
N ILE A 526 20.52 19.65 21.93
CA ILE A 526 20.16 18.55 21.03
C ILE A 526 20.00 17.27 21.85
N TYR A 527 19.41 16.24 21.25
CA TYR A 527 19.25 14.94 21.90
C TYR A 527 19.52 13.76 20.97
N SER A 528 19.81 12.60 21.55
CA SER A 528 19.95 11.34 20.80
C SER A 528 18.59 10.87 20.24
N ILE A 529 18.57 10.43 18.99
CA ILE A 529 17.38 9.93 18.29
C ILE A 529 17.50 8.41 18.13
N GLY A 530 16.40 7.66 18.30
CA GLY A 530 16.36 6.20 18.12
C GLY A 530 16.99 5.42 19.27
N THR A 531 16.98 5.97 20.48
CA THR A 531 17.57 5.36 21.69
C THR A 531 16.52 5.25 22.78
N LYS A 532 16.44 4.10 23.48
CA LYS A 532 15.50 3.87 24.60
C LYS A 532 15.56 4.93 25.71
N THR A 533 16.67 5.63 25.85
CA THR A 533 16.82 6.76 26.77
C THR A 533 17.58 7.84 26.06
N ARG A 534 17.02 9.05 26.03
CA ARG A 534 17.62 10.20 25.36
C ARG A 534 18.79 10.75 26.17
N SER A 535 19.91 10.98 25.52
CA SER A 535 20.98 11.82 26.04
C SER A 535 20.83 13.22 25.46
N TYR A 536 21.03 14.24 26.29
CA TYR A 536 20.97 15.64 25.89
C TYR A 536 22.37 16.26 25.89
N SER A 537 22.63 17.19 24.99
CA SER A 537 23.87 17.96 24.99
C SER A 537 23.69 19.35 24.40
N MET A 538 24.43 20.33 24.93
CA MET A 538 24.45 21.69 24.44
C MET A 538 25.64 21.88 23.48
N GLN A 539 25.40 21.79 22.17
CA GLN A 539 26.49 21.83 21.18
C GLN A 539 26.95 23.23 20.77
N SER A 540 26.10 24.24 20.96
CA SER A 540 26.38 25.62 20.54
C SER A 540 26.21 26.58 21.69
N LYS A 541 27.09 27.58 21.75
CA LYS A 541 26.96 28.67 22.70
C LYS A 541 25.68 29.46 22.40
N PRO A 542 24.81 29.68 23.40
CA PRO A 542 23.56 30.41 23.19
C PRO A 542 23.86 31.89 22.95
N ASP A 543 22.90 32.61 22.37
CA ASP A 543 23.08 34.03 22.09
C ASP A 543 23.34 34.81 23.41
N PRO A 544 24.47 35.51 23.55
CA PRO A 544 24.79 36.23 24.78
C PRO A 544 23.87 37.42 25.07
N ASN A 545 23.17 37.96 24.06
CA ASN A 545 22.19 39.01 24.26
C ASN A 545 20.99 38.47 25.04
N LEU A 546 20.45 37.33 24.63
CA LEU A 546 19.31 36.68 25.27
C LEU A 546 19.66 35.89 26.52
N TYR A 547 20.76 35.13 26.50
CA TYR A 547 21.07 34.13 27.51
C TYR A 547 22.33 34.49 28.30
N ASP A 548 22.14 34.99 29.53
CA ASP A 548 23.22 35.10 30.50
C ASP A 548 23.54 33.71 31.09
N LEU A 549 24.68 33.15 30.69
CA LEU A 549 25.15 31.83 31.15
C LEU A 549 25.19 31.72 32.68
N SER A 550 25.51 32.80 33.40
CA SER A 550 25.59 32.77 34.87
C SER A 550 24.20 32.68 35.49
N LYS A 551 23.20 33.33 34.89
CA LYS A 551 21.80 33.25 35.33
C LYS A 551 21.18 31.91 34.95
N LEU A 552 21.51 31.37 33.77
CA LEU A 552 21.11 30.01 33.38
C LEU A 552 21.64 28.97 34.36
N VAL A 553 22.93 29.02 34.74
CA VAL A 553 23.51 28.12 35.75
C VAL A 553 22.76 28.25 37.09
N LYS A 554 22.41 29.47 37.52
CA LYS A 554 21.61 29.66 38.74
C LYS A 554 20.21 29.06 38.61
N ALA A 555 19.54 29.22 37.48
CA ALA A 555 18.24 28.63 37.21
C ALA A 555 18.29 27.09 37.21
N CYS A 556 19.30 26.49 36.57
CA CYS A 556 19.52 25.04 36.62
C CYS A 556 19.69 24.55 38.06
N ASN A 557 20.54 25.21 38.86
CA ASN A 557 20.78 24.82 40.27
C ASN A 557 19.51 24.95 41.12
N LEU A 558 18.71 25.99 40.90
CA LEU A 558 17.42 26.16 41.55
C LEU A 558 16.51 24.96 41.27
N HIS A 559 16.32 24.59 40.00
CA HIS A 559 15.40 23.52 39.63
C HIS A 559 15.91 22.13 40.01
N LEU A 560 17.20 21.84 39.85
CA LEU A 560 17.82 20.57 40.26
C LEU A 560 17.72 20.30 41.78
N SER A 561 17.59 21.35 42.60
CA SER A 561 17.48 21.22 44.06
C SER A 561 16.05 21.24 44.60
N SER A 562 15.08 21.73 43.82
CA SER A 562 13.73 22.04 44.33
C SER A 562 12.58 21.37 43.57
N ALA A 563 12.78 20.97 42.31
CA ALA A 563 11.71 20.41 41.49
C ALA A 563 11.67 18.88 41.54
N THR A 564 10.46 18.31 41.59
CA THR A 564 10.26 16.88 41.31
C THR A 564 10.29 16.71 39.79
N MET A 565 11.23 15.93 39.28
CA MET A 565 11.47 15.78 37.83
C MET A 565 11.65 14.32 37.44
N SER A 566 11.23 14.00 36.23
CA SER A 566 11.54 12.73 35.57
C SER A 566 13.04 12.60 35.30
N SER A 567 13.50 11.38 35.00
CA SER A 567 14.90 11.14 34.63
C SER A 567 15.31 11.90 33.35
N GLU A 568 14.37 12.09 32.41
CA GLU A 568 14.64 12.80 31.16
C GLU A 568 14.74 14.31 31.38
N GLU A 569 13.81 14.90 32.14
CA GLU A 569 13.87 16.33 32.49
C GLU A 569 15.15 16.65 33.29
N LYS A 570 15.56 15.76 34.18
CA LYS A 570 16.82 15.91 34.90
C LYS A 570 18.02 15.93 33.96
N SER A 571 18.11 14.95 33.06
CA SER A 571 19.16 14.85 32.04
C SER A 571 19.22 16.09 31.14
N LEU A 572 18.06 16.62 30.73
CA LEU A 572 17.94 17.87 29.98
C LEU A 572 18.53 19.07 30.74
N VAL A 573 18.13 19.24 32.00
CA VAL A 573 18.59 20.38 32.82
C VAL A 573 20.09 20.27 33.13
N GLU A 574 20.59 19.06 33.40
CA GLU A 574 22.02 18.78 33.59
C GLU A 574 22.83 19.12 32.33
N ALA A 575 22.35 18.75 31.15
CA ALA A 575 23.00 19.09 29.88
C ALA A 575 23.13 20.60 29.64
N VAL A 576 22.08 21.38 29.96
CA VAL A 576 22.15 22.85 29.90
C VAL A 576 23.15 23.40 30.92
N HIS A 577 23.12 22.88 32.16
CA HIS A 577 24.01 23.31 33.23
C HIS A 577 25.49 23.07 32.88
N GLU A 578 25.82 21.86 32.46
CA GLU A 578 27.19 21.48 32.07
C GLU A 578 27.66 22.26 30.84
N GLY A 579 26.80 22.40 29.82
CA GLY A 579 27.08 23.20 28.63
C GLY A 579 27.44 24.64 28.98
N CYS A 580 26.64 25.28 29.84
CA CYS A 580 26.91 26.65 30.29
C CYS A 580 28.26 26.78 31.02
N ILE A 581 28.58 25.83 31.91
CA ILE A 581 29.87 25.80 32.62
C ILE A 581 31.04 25.65 31.65
N ASN A 582 30.91 24.77 30.65
CA ASN A 582 31.96 24.54 29.66
C ASN A 582 32.22 25.79 28.82
N PHE A 583 31.18 26.43 28.30
CA PHE A 583 31.33 27.69 27.55
C PHE A 583 31.86 28.86 28.39
N GLN A 584 31.61 28.88 29.70
CA GLN A 584 32.22 29.86 30.62
C GLN A 584 33.72 29.62 30.82
N LYS A 585 34.17 28.36 30.83
CA LYS A 585 35.60 27.99 30.97
C LYS A 585 36.39 28.30 29.69
N GLU A 586 35.82 28.05 28.52
CA GLU A 586 36.45 28.40 27.23
C GLU A 586 36.76 29.90 27.15
N LYS A 587 35.85 30.76 27.63
CA LYS A 587 36.08 32.22 27.71
C LYS A 587 37.29 32.61 28.59
N LYS A 588 37.67 31.79 29.57
CA LYS A 588 38.83 32.05 30.45
C LYS A 588 40.17 31.59 29.84
N ASN A 589 40.15 30.68 28.88
CA ASN A 589 41.36 30.13 28.25
C ASN A 589 41.72 30.82 26.92
N SER A 590 40.84 31.68 26.38
CA SER A 590 41.04 32.42 25.12
C SER A 590 41.35 33.92 25.30
N GLY A 591 41.61 34.36 26.53
CA GLY A 591 41.90 35.76 26.85
C GLY A 591 43.07 35.92 27.80
#